data_AF-A0A2W5P3C4-F1
#
_entry.id   AF-A0A2W5P3C4-F1
#
_cell.length_a   1.000
_cell.length_b   1.000
_cell.length_c   1.000
_cell.angle_alpha   90.00
_cell.angle_beta   90.00
_cell.angle_gamma   90.00
#
_symmetry.space_group_name_H-M   'P 1'
#
loop_
_entity.id
_entity.type
_entity.pdbx_description
1 polymer ?
#
loop_
_entity_poly.entity_id
_entity_poly.type
_entity_poly.pdbx_seq_one_letter_code
_entity_poly.pdbx_strand_id
1 'polypeptide(L)'
;MALVNLRIGETTYDLACRDGGEARLMQAAALIDERWNDARRAAGGGGVNRAMLLAALMVADALIDARDAPPPETPEGVALDRLSERLESIAAALEQTLPSA
;
A
#
# COMPACT_ATOMS: atom_id res chain seq x y z
N MET A 1 -28.04 -9.29 -8.28
CA MET A 1 -26.83 -10.04 -8.70
C MET A 1 -26.41 -9.48 -10.03
N ALA A 2 -25.28 -8.77 -10.07
CA ALA A 2 -24.72 -8.21 -11.29
C ALA A 2 -23.54 -9.05 -11.78
N LEU A 3 -23.37 -9.13 -13.10
CA LEU A 3 -22.17 -9.65 -13.74
C LEU A 3 -21.34 -8.44 -14.19
N VAL A 4 -20.07 -8.40 -13.76
CA VAL A 4 -19.13 -7.34 -14.11
C VAL A 4 -18.04 -7.93 -14.99
N ASN A 5 -17.84 -7.31 -16.13
CA ASN A 5 -16.79 -7.65 -17.07
C ASN A 5 -15.57 -6.77 -16.78
N LEU A 6 -14.47 -7.38 -16.35
CA LEU A 6 -13.22 -6.71 -16.05
C LEU A 6 -12.21 -7.01 -17.14
N ARG A 7 -11.59 -5.98 -17.71
CA ARG A 7 -10.51 -6.13 -18.69
C ARG A 7 -9.18 -5.77 -18.03
N ILE A 8 -8.25 -6.73 -18.05
CA ILE A 8 -6.90 -6.55 -17.53
C ILE A 8 -5.94 -7.06 -18.61
N GLY A 9 -5.16 -6.14 -19.17
CA GLY A 9 -4.34 -6.39 -20.32
C GLY A 9 -5.15 -6.83 -21.53
N GLU A 10 -4.85 -8.04 -22.02
CA GLU A 10 -5.55 -8.65 -23.16
C GLU A 10 -6.65 -9.63 -22.73
N THR A 11 -6.79 -9.88 -21.42
CA THR A 11 -7.73 -10.87 -20.90
C THR A 11 -8.96 -10.17 -20.33
N THR A 12 -10.11 -10.79 -20.58
CA THR A 12 -11.40 -10.34 -20.06
C THR A 12 -11.91 -11.37 -19.04
N TYR A 13 -12.37 -10.90 -17.88
CA TYR A 13 -12.82 -11.71 -16.77
C TYR A 13 -14.25 -11.35 -16.39
N ASP A 14 -15.13 -12.34 -16.33
CA ASP A 14 -16.51 -12.18 -15.88
C ASP A 14 -16.61 -12.56 -14.40
N LEU A 15 -16.99 -11.60 -13.56
CA LEU A 15 -17.16 -11.80 -12.12
C LEU A 15 -18.59 -11.51 -11.69
N ALA A 16 -19.15 -12.41 -10.89
CA ALA A 16 -20.40 -12.14 -10.19
C ALA A 16 -20.13 -11.19 -9.01
N CYS A 17 -20.88 -10.09 -8.95
CA CYS A 17 -20.81 -9.11 -7.88
C CYS A 17 -22.17 -8.97 -7.17
N ARG A 18 -22.12 -8.58 -5.90
CA ARG A 18 -23.29 -8.10 -5.18
C ARG A 18 -23.59 -6.67 -5.64
N ASP A 19 -24.88 -6.36 -5.77
CA ASP A 19 -25.34 -5.07 -6.28
C ASP A 19 -24.73 -3.91 -5.46
N GLY A 20 -24.08 -2.96 -6.14
CA GLY A 20 -23.38 -1.82 -5.53
C GLY A 20 -21.86 -2.00 -5.33
N GLY A 21 -21.31 -3.18 -5.59
CA GLY A 21 -19.86 -3.45 -5.51
C GLY A 21 -19.09 -3.26 -6.83
N GLU A 22 -19.78 -2.99 -7.93
CA GLU A 22 -19.23 -3.02 -9.29
C GLU A 22 -18.16 -1.94 -9.48
N ALA A 23 -18.42 -0.73 -9.00
CA ALA A 23 -17.47 0.39 -9.08
C ALA A 23 -16.14 0.07 -8.38
N ARG A 24 -16.20 -0.57 -7.20
CA ARG A 24 -15.00 -0.96 -6.45
C ARG A 24 -14.21 -2.05 -7.17
N LEU A 25 -14.88 -3.01 -7.80
CA LEU A 25 -14.22 -4.02 -8.62
C LEU A 25 -13.56 -3.42 -9.86
N MET A 26 -14.21 -2.48 -10.55
CA MET A 26 -13.61 -1.78 -11.68
C MET A 26 -12.38 -0.98 -11.27
N GLN A 27 -12.41 -0.31 -10.12
CA GLN A 27 -11.23 0.38 -9.58
C GLN A 27 -10.08 -0.59 -9.27
N ALA A 28 -10.37 -1.73 -8.62
CA ALA A 28 -9.36 -2.73 -8.34
C ALA A 28 -8.74 -3.32 -9.62
N ALA A 29 -9.56 -3.56 -10.66
CA ALA A 29 -9.07 -4.02 -11.95
C ALA A 29 -8.17 -3.00 -12.64
N ALA A 30 -8.53 -1.71 -12.58
CA ALA A 30 -7.71 -0.63 -13.13
C ALA A 30 -6.33 -0.56 -12.46
N LEU A 31 -6.25 -0.69 -11.13
CA LEU A 31 -4.97 -0.72 -10.41
C LEU A 31 -4.06 -1.88 -10.85
N ILE A 32 -4.65 -3.04 -11.17
CA ILE A 32 -3.89 -4.17 -11.71
C ILE A 32 -3.48 -3.91 -13.17
N ASP A 33 -4.38 -3.35 -13.98
CA ASP A 33 -4.15 -3.03 -15.39
C ASP A 33 -3.02 -2.01 -15.59
N GLU A 34 -2.94 -1.01 -14.71
CA GLU A 34 -1.82 -0.05 -14.69
C GLU A 34 -0.46 -0.73 -14.57
N ARG A 35 -0.37 -1.84 -13.83
CA ARG A 35 0.88 -2.61 -13.64
C ARG A 35 1.07 -3.70 -14.70
N TRP A 36 0.10 -3.91 -15.59
CA TRP A 36 0.09 -5.02 -16.54
C TRP A 36 1.29 -5.02 -17.49
N ASN A 37 1.63 -3.87 -18.07
CA ASN A 37 2.71 -3.78 -19.04
C ASN A 37 4.09 -4.10 -18.42
N ASP A 38 4.32 -3.63 -17.19
CA ASP A 38 5.54 -3.90 -16.45
C ASP A 38 5.61 -5.37 -16.04
N ALA A 39 4.51 -5.91 -15.53
CA ALA A 39 4.39 -7.30 -15.17
C ALA A 39 4.56 -8.24 -16.38
N ARG A 40 4.04 -7.87 -17.55
CA ARG A 40 4.20 -8.65 -18.80
C ARG A 40 5.64 -8.64 -19.28
N ARG A 41 6.35 -7.51 -19.20
CA ARG A 41 7.79 -7.44 -19.49
C ARG A 41 8.59 -8.30 -18.51
N ALA A 42 8.30 -8.21 -17.22
CA ALA A 42 8.97 -9.00 -16.17
C ALA A 42 8.67 -10.51 -16.25
N ALA A 43 7.48 -10.88 -16.74
CA ALA A 43 7.11 -12.28 -16.93
C ALA A 43 7.89 -12.96 -18.07
N GLY A 44 8.37 -12.18 -19.06
CA GLY A 44 9.07 -12.71 -20.23
C GLY A 44 8.25 -13.79 -20.94
N GLY A 45 8.83 -14.99 -21.12
CA GLY A 45 8.16 -16.15 -21.73
C GLY A 45 7.16 -16.89 -20.82
N GLY A 46 6.95 -16.42 -19.58
CA GLY A 46 6.09 -17.11 -18.60
C GLY A 46 4.57 -16.99 -18.83
N GLY A 47 4.15 -16.26 -19.86
CA GLY A 47 2.75 -16.12 -20.27
C GLY A 47 1.88 -15.30 -19.31
N VAL A 48 0.57 -15.31 -19.60
CA VAL A 48 -0.45 -14.47 -18.94
C VAL A 48 -0.54 -14.72 -17.43
N ASN A 49 -0.48 -15.98 -16.99
CA ASN A 49 -0.59 -16.32 -15.57
C ASN A 49 0.57 -15.76 -14.73
N ARG A 50 1.80 -15.85 -15.25
CA ARG A 50 2.98 -15.29 -14.56
C ARG A 50 2.91 -13.76 -14.54
N ALA A 51 2.49 -13.13 -15.64
CA ALA A 51 2.26 -11.69 -15.68
C ALA A 51 1.21 -11.25 -14.66
N MET A 52 0.09 -11.97 -14.53
CA MET A 52 -0.96 -11.65 -13.57
C MET A 52 -0.47 -11.77 -12.11
N LEU A 53 0.30 -12.81 -11.79
CA LEU A 53 0.93 -12.94 -10.47
C LEU A 53 1.85 -11.76 -10.16
N LEU A 54 2.70 -11.37 -11.12
CA LEU A 54 3.62 -10.25 -10.93
C LEU A 54 2.86 -8.92 -10.78
N ALA A 55 1.82 -8.68 -11.58
CA ALA A 55 0.99 -7.48 -11.45
C ALA A 55 0.32 -7.40 -10.06
N ALA A 56 -0.21 -8.52 -9.56
CA ALA A 56 -0.79 -8.60 -8.23
C ALA A 56 0.24 -8.31 -7.12
N LEU A 57 1.47 -8.84 -7.25
CA LEU A 57 2.56 -8.55 -6.32
C LEU A 57 2.96 -7.07 -6.35
N MET A 58 3.06 -6.44 -7.53
CA MET A 58 3.38 -5.01 -7.63
C MET A 58 2.33 -4.11 -6.98
N VAL A 59 1.04 -4.49 -7.04
CA VAL A 59 -0.04 -3.79 -6.34
C VAL A 59 0.06 -4.03 -4.84
N ALA A 60 0.37 -5.24 -4.40
CA ALA A 60 0.57 -5.58 -3.00
C ALA A 60 1.75 -4.81 -2.38
N ASP A 61 2.88 -4.72 -3.09
CA ASP A 61 4.06 -3.96 -2.66
C ASP A 61 3.70 -2.48 -2.48
N ALA A 62 2.99 -1.88 -3.43
CA ALA A 62 2.55 -0.50 -3.30
C ALA A 62 1.62 -0.27 -2.09
N LEU A 63 0.81 -1.28 -1.72
CA LEU A 63 -0.02 -1.23 -0.52
C LEU A 63 0.83 -1.40 0.76
N ILE A 64 1.85 -2.25 0.75
CA ILE A 64 2.78 -2.41 1.87
C ILE A 64 3.54 -1.10 2.09
N ASP A 65 4.11 -0.54 1.03
CA ASP A 65 4.81 0.75 1.06
C ASP A 65 3.91 1.87 1.59
N ALA A 66 2.65 1.93 1.15
CA ALA A 66 1.69 2.92 1.63
C ALA A 66 1.29 2.74 3.11
N ARG A 67 1.38 1.51 3.64
CA ARG A 67 1.11 1.21 5.05
C ARG A 67 2.32 1.49 5.95
N ASP A 68 3.51 1.29 5.42
CA ASP A 68 4.78 1.50 6.13
C ASP A 68 5.29 2.94 5.97
N ALA A 69 4.73 3.71 5.03
CA ALA A 69 5.04 5.11 4.85
C ALA A 69 4.81 5.89 6.17
N PRO A 70 5.82 6.63 6.66
CA PRO A 70 5.63 7.47 7.83
C PRO A 70 4.49 8.46 7.55
N PRO A 71 3.71 8.85 8.59
CA PRO A 71 2.71 9.88 8.42
C PRO A 71 3.38 11.12 7.80
N PRO A 72 2.69 11.81 6.88
CA PRO A 72 3.25 13.00 6.25
C PRO A 72 3.74 13.95 7.34
N GLU A 73 4.96 14.46 7.19
CA GLU A 73 5.54 15.43 8.12
C GLU A 73 4.68 16.69 8.11
N THR A 74 3.75 16.76 9.06
CA THR A 74 2.97 17.96 9.32
C THR A 74 3.77 18.89 10.23
N PRO A 75 3.55 20.22 10.15
CA PRO A 75 4.15 21.15 11.11
C PRO A 75 3.87 20.74 12.57
N GLU A 76 2.69 20.16 12.81
CA GLU A 76 2.27 19.61 14.10
C GLU A 76 3.08 18.36 14.50
N GLY A 77 3.32 17.43 13.57
CA GLY A 77 4.17 16.26 13.78
C GLY A 77 5.60 16.64 14.16
N VAL A 78 6.19 17.59 13.43
CA VAL A 78 7.54 18.10 13.73
C VAL A 78 7.59 18.78 15.10
N ALA A 79 6.54 19.50 15.49
CA ALA A 79 6.45 20.10 16.82
C ALA A 79 6.31 19.04 17.92
N LEU A 80 5.58 17.96 17.66
CA LEU A 80 5.39 16.84 18.58
C LEU A 80 6.70 16.07 18.79
N ASP A 81 7.47 15.81 17.72
CA ASP A 81 8.77 15.13 17.81
C ASP A 81 9.77 15.94 18.63
N ARG A 82 9.86 17.26 18.39
CA ARG A 82 10.71 18.16 19.20
C ARG A 82 10.30 18.18 20.67
N LEU A 83 9.00 18.07 20.96
CA LEU A 83 8.51 18.00 22.33
C LEU A 83 8.90 16.66 22.97
N SER A 84 8.77 15.55 22.25
CA SER A 84 9.20 14.22 22.69
C SER A 84 10.70 14.18 23.00
N GLU A 85 11.56 14.67 22.09
CA GLU A 85 13.01 14.76 22.31
C GLU A 85 13.35 15.58 23.57
N ARG A 86 12.64 16.70 23.77
CA ARG A 86 12.85 17.55 24.95
C ARG A 86 12.38 16.87 26.23
N LEU A 87 11.28 16.13 26.20
CA LEU A 87 10.82 15.31 27.33
C LEU A 87 11.82 14.21 27.68
N GLU A 88 12.37 13.51 26.69
CA GLU A 88 13.42 12.50 26.92
C GLU A 88 14.68 13.13 27.53
N SER A 89 15.10 14.30 27.07
CA SER A 89 16.25 15.01 27.64
C SER A 89 16.05 15.39 29.11
N ILE A 90 14.83 15.81 29.47
CA ILE A 90 14.47 16.15 30.85
C ILE A 90 14.43 14.89 31.71
N ALA A 91 13.83 13.81 31.21
CA ALA A 91 13.82 12.51 31.90
C ALA A 91 15.23 12.01 32.18
N ALA A 92 16.13 12.03 31.19
CA ALA A 92 17.52 11.61 31.33
C ALA A 92 18.29 12.49 32.34
N ALA A 93 18.00 13.79 32.41
CA ALA A 93 18.61 14.68 33.40
C ALA A 93 18.10 14.38 34.82
N LEU A 94 16.82 14.05 34.98
CA LEU A 94 16.23 13.67 36.26
C LEU A 94 16.77 12.32 36.76
N GLU A 95 16.92 11.34 35.88
CA GLU A 95 17.54 10.04 36.23
C GLU A 95 18.98 10.20 36.73
N GLN A 96 19.76 11.11 36.14
CA GLN A 96 21.12 11.38 36.59
C GLN A 96 21.21 12.14 37.93
N THR A 97 20.16 12.88 38.30
CA THR A 97 20.14 13.65 39.56
C THR A 97 19.56 12.87 40.74
N LEU A 98 18.86 11.77 40.49
CA LEU A 98 18.42 10.84 41.52
C LEU A 98 19.52 9.79 41.76
N PRO A 99 20.19 9.76 42.93
CA PRO A 99 21.11 8.67 43.23
C PRO A 99 20.32 7.36 43.26
N SER A 100 20.86 6.30 42.64
CA SER A 100 20.27 4.96 42.73
C SER A 100 20.20 4.56 44.20
N ALA A 101 18.99 4.50 44.75
CA ALA A 101 18.73 3.95 46.07
C ALA A 101 18.81 2.42 46.06
#